data_AF-F0ZCV3-F1
#
_entry.id   AF-F0ZCV3-F1
#
_cell.length_a   1.000
_cell.length_b   1.000
_cell.length_c   1.000
_cell.angle_alpha   90.00
_cell.angle_beta   90.00
_cell.angle_gamma   90.00
#
_symmetry.space_group_name_H-M   'P 1'
#
loop_
_entity.id
_entity.type
_entity.pdbx_description
1 polymer ?
#
loop_
_entity_poly.entity_id
_entity_poly.type
_entity_poly.pdbx_seq_one_letter_code
_entity_poly.pdbx_strand_id
1 'polypeptide(L)'
;MTTTGITTSSIVLFRRLIREGYRYNSFKYDPWWRTNVIQLFRENKDVTDPVEIQKLQDKVKSYRYLLKSSKDLSELLDSWNIAIPSRQRIEKSSQRVGLKVPEWPEDRELRIQKEKEFGLKK
;
A
#
# COMPACT_ATOMS: atom_id res chain seq x y z
N MET A 1 16.68 -38.52 -5.72
CA MET A 1 15.85 -37.82 -4.72
C MET A 1 15.75 -36.36 -5.13
N THR A 2 14.64 -35.93 -5.73
CA THR A 2 14.44 -34.51 -6.07
C THR A 2 13.15 -34.05 -5.43
N THR A 3 13.31 -33.17 -4.45
CA THR A 3 12.25 -32.55 -3.67
C THR A 3 11.34 -31.77 -4.61
N THR A 4 10.10 -32.24 -4.77
CA THR A 4 8.98 -31.49 -5.35
C THR A 4 8.55 -30.41 -4.36
N GLY A 5 9.43 -29.42 -4.16
CA GLY A 5 9.13 -28.23 -3.39
C GLY A 5 8.04 -27.44 -4.10
N ILE A 6 6.97 -27.08 -3.38
CA ILE A 6 5.83 -26.30 -3.87
C ILE A 6 6.33 -25.04 -4.60
N THR A 7 6.41 -25.09 -5.93
CA THR A 7 6.81 -23.96 -6.76
C THR A 7 5.64 -22.99 -6.80
N THR A 8 5.69 -21.95 -5.95
CA THR A 8 4.72 -20.87 -6.04
C THR A 8 4.83 -20.25 -7.43
N SER A 9 3.76 -20.31 -8.22
CA SER A 9 3.73 -19.78 -9.58
C SER A 9 4.25 -18.34 -9.63
N SER A 10 5.11 -18.02 -10.62
CA SER A 10 5.66 -16.67 -10.83
C SER A 10 4.57 -15.60 -10.94
N ILE A 11 3.40 -15.95 -11.48
CA ILE A 11 2.21 -15.08 -11.53
C ILE A 11 1.67 -14.76 -10.13
N VAL A 12 1.69 -15.73 -9.23
CA VAL A 12 1.24 -15.53 -7.84
C VAL A 12 2.19 -14.58 -7.12
N LEU A 13 3.50 -14.74 -7.31
CA LEU A 13 4.50 -13.82 -6.74
C LEU A 13 4.35 -12.40 -7.29
N PHE A 14 4.16 -12.26 -8.61
CA PHE A 14 3.84 -10.97 -9.24
C PHE A 14 2.61 -10.30 -8.60
N ARG A 15 1.47 -11.01 -8.54
CA ARG A 15 0.23 -10.46 -7.97
C ARG A 15 0.40 -10.05 -6.51
N ARG A 16 1.14 -10.85 -5.72
CA ARG A 16 1.45 -10.54 -4.32
C ARG A 16 2.29 -9.27 -4.20
N LEU A 17 3.31 -9.10 -5.04
CA LEU A 17 4.15 -7.90 -5.05
C LEU A 17 3.34 -6.65 -5.40
N ILE A 18 2.53 -6.71 -6.46
CA ILE A 18 1.67 -5.59 -6.87
C ILE A 18 0.68 -5.20 -5.76
N ARG A 19 0.10 -6.19 -5.07
CA ARG A 19 -0.82 -5.93 -3.96
C ARG A 19 -0.15 -5.21 -2.79
N GLU A 20 1.08 -5.60 -2.42
CA GLU A 20 1.83 -4.87 -1.38
C GLU A 20 2.16 -3.45 -1.84
N GLY A 21 2.53 -3.27 -3.11
CA GLY A 21 2.80 -1.94 -3.67
C GLY A 21 1.61 -0.98 -3.53
N TYR A 22 0.38 -1.45 -3.73
CA TYR A 22 -0.82 -0.61 -3.57
C TYR A 22 -1.07 -0.06 -2.16
N ARG A 23 -0.37 -0.56 -1.13
CA ARG A 23 -0.40 0.04 0.22
C ARG A 23 0.31 1.40 0.29
N TYR A 24 1.07 1.75 -0.74
CA TYR A 24 1.76 3.03 -0.88
C TYR A 24 0.96 3.95 -1.80
N ASN A 25 0.60 5.14 -1.30
CA ASN A 25 -0.14 6.13 -2.09
C ASN A 25 0.64 6.56 -3.35
N SER A 26 1.97 6.68 -3.26
CA SER A 26 2.82 6.98 -4.42
C SER A 26 2.62 5.96 -5.53
N PHE A 27 2.68 4.67 -5.24
CA PHE A 27 2.50 3.60 -6.24
C PHE A 27 1.05 3.42 -6.70
N LYS A 28 0.07 3.86 -5.88
CA LYS A 28 -1.34 3.81 -6.24
C LYS A 28 -1.73 4.88 -7.26
N TYR A 29 -1.19 6.10 -7.12
CA TYR A 29 -1.53 7.22 -7.98
C TYR A 29 -0.55 7.40 -9.15
N ASP A 30 0.69 6.95 -9.02
CA ASP A 30 1.68 6.95 -10.10
C ASP A 30 1.79 5.55 -10.75
N PRO A 31 1.40 5.39 -12.03
CA PRO A 31 1.49 4.12 -12.72
C PRO A 31 2.92 3.69 -13.04
N TRP A 32 3.92 4.59 -12.96
CA TRP A 32 5.30 4.31 -13.34
C TRP A 32 5.83 3.04 -12.69
N TRP A 33 5.66 2.90 -11.37
CA TRP A 33 6.15 1.73 -10.63
C TRP A 33 5.53 0.43 -11.16
N ARG A 34 4.20 0.39 -11.30
CA ARG A 34 3.47 -0.79 -11.78
C ARG A 34 3.90 -1.17 -13.20
N THR A 35 4.04 -0.20 -14.08
CA THR A 35 4.46 -0.41 -15.47
C THR A 35 5.86 -1.01 -15.53
N ASN A 36 6.81 -0.49 -14.75
CA ASN A 36 8.17 -1.03 -14.70
C ASN A 36 8.22 -2.45 -14.12
N VAL A 37 7.43 -2.74 -13.07
CA VAL A 37 7.35 -4.11 -12.54
C VAL A 37 6.78 -5.07 -13.59
N ILE A 38 5.73 -4.69 -14.31
CA ILE A 38 5.19 -5.51 -15.41
C ILE A 38 6.25 -5.74 -16.49
N GLN A 39 6.97 -4.69 -16.87
CA GLN A 39 8.00 -4.75 -17.90
C GLN A 39 9.13 -5.70 -17.49
N LEU A 40 9.64 -5.62 -16.27
CA LEU A 40 10.65 -6.54 -15.73
C LEU A 40 10.19 -8.00 -15.76
N PHE A 41 8.92 -8.28 -15.44
CA PHE A 41 8.38 -9.64 -15.53
C PHE A 41 8.25 -10.12 -16.99
N ARG A 42 7.96 -9.22 -17.93
CA ARG A 42 7.89 -9.55 -19.36
C ARG A 42 9.26 -9.81 -19.95
N GLU A 43 10.28 -9.05 -19.55
CA GLU A 43 11.67 -9.24 -19.99
C GLU A 43 12.21 -10.62 -19.59
N ASN A 44 11.78 -11.14 -18.44
CA ASN A 44 12.19 -12.46 -17.95
C ASN A 44 11.21 -13.58 -18.33
N LYS A 45 10.31 -13.37 -19.30
CA LYS A 45 9.28 -14.35 -19.68
C LYS A 45 9.88 -15.62 -20.26
N ASP A 46 10.95 -15.49 -21.05
CA ASP A 46 11.51 -16.60 -21.84
C ASP A 46 12.65 -17.32 -21.10
N VAL A 47 12.88 -17.01 -19.83
CA VAL A 47 13.87 -17.68 -18.98
C VAL A 47 13.38 -19.10 -18.68
N THR A 48 14.15 -20.10 -19.12
CA THR A 48 13.83 -21.53 -18.95
C THR A 48 14.70 -22.24 -17.92
N ASP A 49 15.85 -21.67 -17.54
CA ASP A 49 16.75 -22.29 -16.56
C ASP A 49 16.10 -22.31 -15.16
N PRO A 50 15.88 -23.48 -14.54
CA PRO A 50 15.28 -23.57 -13.21
C PRO A 50 16.07 -22.83 -12.14
N VAL A 51 17.41 -22.77 -12.23
CA VAL A 51 18.24 -22.08 -11.24
C VAL A 51 18.04 -20.58 -11.34
N GLU A 52 18.01 -20.04 -12.56
CA GLU A 52 17.74 -18.63 -12.82
C GLU A 52 16.32 -18.23 -12.41
N ILE A 53 15.32 -19.06 -12.72
CA ILE A 53 13.93 -18.86 -12.28
C ILE A 53 13.87 -18.75 -10.75
N GLN A 54 14.54 -19.65 -10.03
CA GLN A 54 14.55 -19.62 -8.57
C GLN A 54 15.18 -18.33 -8.03
N LYS A 55 16.31 -17.89 -8.60
CA LYS A 55 16.96 -16.62 -8.23
C LYS A 55 16.02 -15.42 -8.44
N LEU A 56 15.33 -15.37 -9.57
CA LEU A 56 14.37 -14.31 -9.88
C LEU A 56 13.17 -14.33 -8.91
N GLN A 57 12.65 -15.51 -8.60
CA GLN A 57 11.57 -15.67 -7.64
C GLN A 57 11.99 -15.24 -6.23
N ASP A 58 13.20 -15.59 -5.80
CA ASP A 58 13.72 -15.20 -4.50
C ASP A 58 13.97 -13.69 -4.42
N LYS A 59 14.42 -13.06 -5.51
CA LYS A 59 14.51 -11.61 -5.63
C LYS A 59 13.14 -10.93 -5.42
N VAL A 60 12.08 -11.46 -6.05
CA VAL A 60 10.71 -10.96 -5.87
C VAL A 60 10.22 -11.13 -4.43
N LYS A 61 10.51 -12.27 -3.79
CA LYS A 61 10.16 -12.50 -2.37
C LYS A 61 10.84 -11.48 -1.47
N SER A 62 12.13 -11.18 -1.70
CA SER A 62 12.89 -10.19 -0.94
C SER A 62 12.34 -8.77 -1.11
N TYR A 63 12.02 -8.34 -2.34
CA TYR A 63 11.38 -7.05 -2.56
C TYR A 63 10.00 -6.95 -1.92
N ARG A 64 9.21 -8.01 -2.00
CA ARG A 64 7.92 -8.06 -1.33
C ARG A 64 8.09 -7.92 0.19
N TYR A 65 9.05 -8.64 0.77
CA TYR A 65 9.34 -8.56 2.19
C TYR A 65 9.71 -7.13 2.60
N LEU A 66 10.58 -6.46 1.84
CA LEU A 66 10.96 -5.08 2.07
C LEU A 66 9.77 -4.11 2.05
N LEU A 67 8.92 -4.20 1.02
CA LEU A 67 7.72 -3.36 0.92
C LEU A 67 6.77 -3.60 2.10
N LYS A 68 6.57 -4.88 2.47
CA LYS A 68 5.71 -5.22 3.59
C LYS A 68 6.28 -4.69 4.91
N SER A 69 7.54 -4.97 5.22
CA SER A 69 8.16 -4.60 6.49
C SER A 69 8.28 -3.09 6.66
N SER A 70 8.60 -2.36 5.59
CA SER A 70 8.63 -0.90 5.60
C SER A 70 7.26 -0.30 5.90
N LYS A 71 6.20 -0.81 5.27
CA LYS A 71 4.84 -0.32 5.50
C LYS A 71 4.34 -0.67 6.90
N ASP A 72 4.55 -1.92 7.32
CA ASP A 72 4.16 -2.41 8.66
C ASP A 72 4.89 -1.61 9.75
N LEU A 73 6.17 -1.26 9.56
CA LEU A 73 6.92 -0.39 10.48
C LEU A 73 6.37 1.04 10.50
N SER A 74 6.04 1.62 9.34
CA SER A 74 5.43 2.96 9.28
C SER A 74 4.09 2.99 10.02
N GLU A 75 3.24 1.99 9.81
CA GLU A 75 1.94 1.87 10.49
C GLU A 75 2.13 1.67 12.00
N LEU A 76 3.14 0.88 12.39
CA LEU A 76 3.51 0.71 13.79
C LEU A 76 3.95 2.05 14.39
N LEU A 77 4.88 2.76 13.77
CA LEU A 77 5.36 4.05 14.24
C LEU A 77 4.24 5.09 14.31
N ASP A 78 3.28 5.06 13.39
CA ASP A 78 2.09 5.92 13.44
C ASP A 78 1.16 5.53 14.60
N SER A 79 0.96 4.24 14.86
CA SER A 79 0.13 3.75 15.97
C SER A 79 0.75 4.00 17.36
N TRP A 80 2.08 3.88 17.46
CA TRP A 80 2.86 4.13 18.66
C TRP A 80 3.30 5.59 18.78
N ASN A 81 2.91 6.46 17.83
CA ASN A 81 3.19 7.87 17.93
C ASN A 81 2.35 8.47 19.07
N ILE A 82 2.94 8.52 20.27
CA ILE A 82 2.37 9.18 21.45
C ILE A 82 2.27 10.71 21.22
N ALA A 83 2.98 11.25 20.22
CA ALA A 83 2.84 12.64 19.82
C ALA A 83 1.59 12.85 18.96
N ILE A 84 0.89 13.96 19.25
CA ILE A 84 -0.16 14.65 18.47
C ILE A 84 -0.68 13.81 17.28
N PRO A 85 -1.89 13.21 17.41
CA PRO A 85 -2.56 12.48 16.34
C PRO A 85 -2.44 13.18 14.99
N SER A 86 -2.34 12.44 13.89
CA SER A 86 -2.14 12.96 12.53
C SER A 86 -3.10 14.12 12.19
N ARG A 87 -4.36 14.03 12.61
CA ARG A 87 -5.36 15.11 12.50
C ARG A 87 -4.92 16.39 13.21
N GLN A 88 -4.56 16.29 14.50
CA GLN A 88 -4.10 17.42 15.29
C GLN A 88 -2.78 17.99 14.76
N ARG A 89 -1.92 17.18 14.12
CA ARG A 89 -0.70 17.65 13.46
C ARG A 89 -1.05 18.53 12.25
N ILE A 90 -1.98 18.08 11.42
CA ILE A 90 -2.45 18.82 10.24
C ILE A 90 -3.14 20.11 10.66
N GLU A 91 -3.97 20.08 11.71
CA GLU A 91 -4.59 21.27 12.30
C GLU A 91 -3.56 22.28 12.81
N LYS A 92 -2.57 21.83 13.61
CA LYS A 92 -1.52 22.72 14.13
C LYS A 92 -0.64 23.29 13.02
N SER A 93 -0.36 22.51 11.96
CA SER A 93 0.40 22.99 10.81
C SER A 93 -0.41 24.00 9.99
N SER A 94 -1.70 23.74 9.77
CA SER A 94 -2.62 24.64 9.06
C SER A 94 -2.82 25.96 9.79
N GLN A 95 -2.97 25.91 11.13
CA GLN A 95 -3.08 27.11 11.98
C GLN A 95 -1.82 27.97 11.92
N ARG A 96 -0.62 27.39 11.83
CA ARG A 96 0.64 28.14 11.69
C ARG A 96 0.69 28.98 10.41
N VAL A 97 0.06 28.51 9.34
CA VAL A 97 0.04 29.20 8.04
C VAL A 97 -1.27 29.96 7.79
N GLY A 98 -2.15 30.06 8.81
CA GLY A 98 -3.42 30.77 8.73
C GLY A 98 -4.47 30.11 7.82
N LEU A 99 -4.30 28.83 7.48
CA LEU A 99 -5.24 28.08 6.63
C LEU A 99 -6.28 27.37 7.50
N LYS A 100 -7.52 27.29 6.99
CA LYS A 100 -8.56 26.43 7.57
C LYS A 100 -8.43 25.02 7.00
N VAL A 101 -8.36 24.02 7.88
CA VAL A 101 -8.37 22.61 7.47
C VAL A 101 -9.74 22.29 6.87
N PRO A 102 -9.80 21.63 5.70
CA PRO A 102 -11.06 21.10 5.17
C PRO A 102 -11.70 20.12 6.15
N GLU A 103 -13.02 20.05 6.11
CA GLU A 103 -13.76 19.07 6.91
C GLU A 103 -13.34 17.64 6.55
N TRP A 104 -13.11 16.81 7.58
CA TRP A 104 -12.75 15.41 7.39
C TRP A 104 -13.91 14.64 6.75
N PRO A 105 -13.63 13.69 5.82
CA PRO A 105 -14.68 12.89 5.17
C PRO A 105 -15.61 12.19 6.17
N GLU A 106 -15.06 11.67 7.27
CA GLU A 106 -15.82 10.98 8.32
C GLU A 106 -16.80 11.92 9.04
N ASP A 107 -16.35 13.13 9.39
CA ASP A 107 -17.19 14.13 10.05
C ASP A 107 -18.31 14.62 9.12
N ARG A 108 -17.99 14.76 7.82
CA ARG A 108 -18.97 15.07 6.77
C ARG A 108 -20.02 13.97 6.65
N GLU A 109 -19.61 12.70 6.61
CA GLU A 109 -20.54 11.57 6.52
C GLU A 109 -21.47 11.48 7.73
N LEU A 110 -20.94 11.68 8.95
CA LEU A 110 -21.73 11.73 10.18
C LEU A 110 -22.76 12.88 10.16
N ARG A 111 -22.38 14.06 9.63
CA ARG A 111 -23.33 15.17 9.46
C ARG A 111 -24.45 14.79 8.48
N ILE A 112 -24.10 14.21 7.33
CA ILE A 112 -25.08 13.77 6.33
C ILE A 112 -26.04 12.71 6.91
N GLN A 113 -25.53 11.78 7.72
CA GLN A 113 -26.36 10.77 8.38
C GLN A 113 -27.32 11.40 9.40
N LYS A 114 -26.83 12.30 10.27
CA LYS A 114 -27.67 13.03 11.22
C LYS A 114 -28.74 13.87 10.52
N GLU A 115 -28.40 14.55 9.44
CA GLU A 115 -29.35 15.33 8.64
C GLU A 115 -30.46 14.44 8.04
N LYS A 116 -30.13 13.23 7.58
CA LYS A 116 -31.11 12.26 7.13
C LYS A 116 -32.02 11.78 8.27
N GLU A 117 -31.45 11.40 9.40
CA GLU A 117 -32.21 10.90 10.56
C GLU A 117 -33.15 11.95 11.17
N PHE A 118 -32.70 13.21 11.27
CA PHE A 118 -33.53 14.31 11.77
C PHE A 118 -34.50 14.85 10.70
N GLY A 119 -34.12 14.81 9.43
CA GLY A 119 -34.98 15.20 8.30
C GLY A 119 -36.14 14.25 8.04
N LEU A 120 -36.01 12.97 8.42
CA LEU A 120 -37.07 11.95 8.36
C LEU A 120 -38.09 12.02 9.52
N LYS A 121 -37.88 12.90 10.52
CA LYS A 121 -38.76 13.08 11.68
C LYS A 121 -39.73 14.27 11.58
N LYS A 122 -39.91 14.85 10.39
CA LYS A 122 -40.92 15.88 10.13
C LYS A 122 -42.09 15.34 9.31
#